data_AF-A0A6G0WU02-F1
#
_entry.id   AF-A0A6G0WU02-F1
#
_cell.length_a   1.000
_cell.length_b   1.000
_cell.length_c   1.000
_cell.angle_alpha   90.00
_cell.angle_beta   90.00
_cell.angle_gamma   90.00
#
_symmetry.space_group_name_H-M   'P 1'
#
loop_
_entity.id
_entity.type
_entity.pdbx_description
1 polymer ?
#
loop_
_entity_poly.entity_id
_entity_poly.type
_entity_poly.pdbx_seq_one_letter_code
_entity_poly.pdbx_strand_id
1 'polypeptide(L)'
;MPLMKSWPQAAIALLAAGISVLWMRFDLAFLKPLPPPTFEPYFTCDYHQARALFRTHAAAAHAELHSIPYPLADMDLSIDIAVLHGSNSSMVVHISGTHGVEGFAGSAIQSAWLAAKANEETRAKRPTIVLVHGLNPYGMAELRRVNENNVDLNRNHLTPAQFQAKRAESPDLHGYASANALLNPNYALEWYHLFYPSALWHLAQHGYDQTFRAIVSGTYYYAKGIYYGGHDLQPSHRLLRSFFESRFNLSSFLHVVFVDVHTGLGARGDDMLDFAATDSISNNKAGYFQAFNWTADAFWSSYNDTVGCGVEGYLDWFPTATKGVAVTQEFGTVATLQVIAALRAENAMTHYAPSRRQHAAEALWDAFYLHDDAAWKWHVARQGVELLTHVVSTLNVIDGVV
;
A
#
# COMPACT_ATOMS: atom_id res chain seq x y z
N MET A 1 -39.19 33.11 19.25
CA MET A 1 -38.11 33.60 18.36
C MET A 1 -36.89 33.82 19.24
N PRO A 2 -35.84 33.00 19.10
CA PRO A 2 -34.82 33.30 18.10
C PRO A 2 -34.32 32.06 17.36
N LEU A 3 -34.56 32.01 16.06
CA LEU A 3 -33.87 31.18 15.08
C LEU A 3 -33.20 32.16 14.10
N MET A 4 -32.10 31.72 13.48
CA MET A 4 -31.26 32.45 12.52
C MET A 4 -30.12 33.26 13.14
N LYS A 5 -29.00 32.59 13.45
CA LYS A 5 -27.63 33.17 13.49
C LYS A 5 -26.57 32.04 13.54
N SER A 6 -26.49 31.20 12.50
CA SER A 6 -25.37 30.24 12.35
C SER A 6 -25.08 29.78 10.91
N TRP A 7 -25.98 30.04 9.96
CA TRP A 7 -25.81 29.65 8.56
C TRP A 7 -24.59 30.23 7.83
N PRO A 8 -24.10 31.46 8.06
CA PRO A 8 -22.99 31.99 7.27
C PRO A 8 -21.63 31.34 7.61
N GLN A 9 -21.42 30.88 8.85
CA GLN A 9 -20.14 30.25 9.24
C GLN A 9 -20.01 28.82 8.72
N ALA A 10 -21.11 28.04 8.72
CA ALA A 10 -21.14 26.71 8.12
C ALA A 10 -20.97 26.76 6.59
N ALA A 11 -21.56 27.76 5.92
CA ALA A 11 -21.40 27.96 4.48
C ALA A 11 -19.97 28.41 4.10
N ILE A 12 -19.31 29.24 4.92
CA ILE A 12 -17.91 29.65 4.71
C ILE A 12 -16.96 28.48 4.97
N ALA A 13 -17.23 27.61 5.96
CA ALA A 13 -16.45 26.40 6.20
C ALA A 13 -16.62 25.37 5.07
N LEU A 14 -17.82 25.23 4.50
CA LEU A 14 -18.07 24.39 3.31
C LEU A 14 -17.44 24.96 2.04
N LEU A 15 -17.38 26.29 1.89
CA LEU A 15 -16.65 26.94 0.79
C LEU A 15 -15.15 26.83 0.98
N ALA A 16 -14.61 26.96 2.20
CA ALA A 16 -13.19 26.81 2.48
C ALA A 16 -12.75 25.35 2.31
N ALA A 17 -13.51 24.37 2.84
CA ALA A 17 -13.27 22.95 2.61
C ALA A 17 -13.45 22.57 1.13
N GLY A 18 -14.47 23.12 0.47
CA GLY A 18 -14.70 22.95 -0.96
C GLY A 18 -13.58 23.55 -1.81
N ILE A 19 -13.03 24.70 -1.43
CA ILE A 19 -11.90 25.36 -2.10
C ILE A 19 -10.59 24.62 -1.80
N SER A 20 -10.37 24.09 -0.60
CA SER A 20 -9.21 23.22 -0.31
C SER A 20 -9.26 21.90 -1.09
N VAL A 21 -10.47 21.35 -1.30
CA VAL A 21 -10.71 20.19 -2.18
C VAL A 21 -10.59 20.55 -3.67
N LEU A 22 -10.84 21.81 -4.04
CA LEU A 22 -10.71 22.34 -5.39
C LEU A 22 -9.37 23.03 -5.70
N TRP A 23 -8.45 23.15 -4.74
CA TRP A 23 -7.05 23.46 -5.02
C TRP A 23 -6.36 22.19 -5.57
N MET A 24 -6.93 21.67 -6.66
CA MET A 24 -6.15 21.08 -7.73
C MET A 24 -5.13 22.15 -8.11
N ARG A 25 -3.91 22.02 -7.60
CA ARG A 25 -2.77 22.50 -8.36
C ARG A 25 -2.91 21.82 -9.72
N PHE A 26 -3.35 22.57 -10.72
CA PHE A 26 -3.07 22.21 -12.10
C PHE A 26 -1.55 22.25 -12.20
N ASP A 27 -0.91 21.13 -11.89
CA ASP A 27 0.53 21.05 -11.98
C ASP A 27 0.88 21.05 -13.46
N LEU A 28 1.30 22.22 -13.94
CA LEU A 28 1.74 22.42 -15.32
C LEU A 28 2.95 21.52 -15.66
N ALA A 29 3.54 20.86 -14.65
CA ALA A 29 4.51 19.78 -14.82
C ALA A 29 3.97 18.62 -15.68
N PHE A 30 2.66 18.31 -15.61
CA PHE A 30 2.01 17.21 -16.36
C PHE A 30 1.77 17.50 -17.85
N LEU A 31 2.07 18.71 -18.33
CA LEU A 31 1.93 19.11 -19.75
C LEU A 31 3.26 19.07 -20.53
N LYS A 32 4.39 18.75 -19.86
CA LYS A 32 5.69 18.67 -20.53
C LYS A 32 5.93 17.26 -21.08
N PRO A 33 6.59 17.12 -22.24
CA PRO A 33 6.99 15.80 -22.73
C PRO A 33 7.89 15.11 -21.70
N LEU A 34 7.57 13.85 -21.40
CA LEU A 34 8.27 13.06 -20.39
C LEU A 34 9.71 12.80 -20.83
N PRO A 35 10.70 13.00 -19.95
CA PRO A 35 12.08 12.68 -20.28
C PRO A 35 12.27 11.16 -20.40
N PRO A 36 13.16 10.67 -21.27
CA PRO A 36 13.58 9.28 -21.24
C PRO A 36 14.28 8.96 -19.91
N PRO A 37 14.20 7.71 -19.41
CA PRO A 37 13.55 6.55 -20.04
C PRO A 37 12.02 6.58 -19.94
N THR A 38 11.35 5.97 -20.91
CA THR A 38 9.91 5.75 -20.85
C THR A 38 9.62 4.53 -19.98
N PHE A 39 8.91 4.72 -18.87
CA PHE A 39 8.51 3.61 -17.99
C PHE A 39 7.23 2.88 -18.44
N GLU A 40 6.52 3.41 -19.44
CA GLU A 40 5.26 2.86 -19.96
C GLU A 40 5.27 1.33 -20.20
N PRO A 41 6.33 0.72 -20.80
CA PRO A 41 6.34 -0.73 -21.05
C PRO A 41 6.31 -1.59 -19.79
N TYR A 42 6.55 -1.03 -18.60
CA TYR A 42 6.50 -1.75 -17.32
C TYR A 42 5.11 -1.75 -16.69
N PHE A 43 4.17 -0.97 -17.22
CA PHE A 43 2.79 -0.90 -16.76
C PHE A 43 1.93 -1.91 -17.53
N THR A 44 1.08 -2.65 -16.83
CA THR A 44 0.35 -3.81 -17.37
C THR A 44 -1.14 -3.71 -17.08
N CYS A 45 -1.96 -4.42 -17.86
CA CYS A 45 -3.42 -4.27 -17.80
C CYS A 45 -4.12 -5.37 -16.98
N ASP A 46 -3.42 -6.42 -16.57
CA ASP A 46 -3.96 -7.51 -15.76
C ASP A 46 -2.86 -8.22 -14.97
N TYR A 47 -3.29 -9.01 -13.97
CA TYR A 47 -2.38 -9.74 -13.08
C TYR A 47 -1.45 -10.70 -13.83
N HIS A 48 -1.93 -11.40 -14.86
CA HIS A 48 -1.12 -12.38 -15.58
C HIS A 48 -0.04 -11.72 -16.42
N GLN A 49 -0.32 -10.56 -17.02
CA GLN A 49 0.66 -9.70 -17.67
C GLN A 49 1.71 -9.19 -16.68
N ALA A 50 1.28 -8.64 -15.53
CA ALA A 50 2.17 -8.18 -14.46
C ALA A 50 3.13 -9.30 -14.01
N ARG A 51 2.56 -10.48 -13.73
CA ARG A 51 3.31 -11.68 -13.33
C ARG A 51 4.31 -12.12 -14.41
N ALA A 52 3.88 -12.20 -15.67
CA ALA A 52 4.75 -12.62 -16.77
C ALA A 52 5.91 -11.63 -16.99
N LEU A 53 5.64 -10.33 -16.89
CA LEU A 53 6.63 -9.28 -17.05
C LEU A 53 7.66 -9.31 -15.93
N PHE A 54 7.21 -9.40 -14.67
CA PHE A 54 8.09 -9.55 -13.51
C PHE A 54 9.01 -10.76 -13.66
N ARG A 55 8.47 -11.94 -13.98
CA ARG A 55 9.26 -13.17 -14.17
C ARG A 55 10.29 -13.04 -15.30
N THR A 56 9.91 -12.39 -16.39
CA THR A 56 10.80 -12.15 -17.54
C THR A 56 12.00 -11.29 -17.14
N HIS A 57 11.76 -10.17 -16.44
CA HIS A 57 12.84 -9.30 -15.99
C HIS A 57 13.66 -9.91 -14.84
N ALA A 58 13.03 -10.70 -13.96
CA ALA A 58 13.75 -11.44 -12.91
C ALA A 58 14.73 -12.45 -13.52
N ALA A 59 14.31 -13.19 -14.55
CA ALA A 59 15.16 -14.11 -15.28
C ALA A 59 16.30 -13.39 -16.02
N ALA A 60 16.00 -12.26 -16.68
CA ALA A 60 17.01 -11.43 -17.35
C ALA A 60 18.03 -10.82 -16.38
N ALA A 61 17.62 -10.51 -15.15
CA ALA A 61 18.51 -10.07 -14.06
C ALA A 61 19.23 -11.24 -13.36
N HIS A 62 19.05 -12.47 -13.83
CA HIS A 62 19.61 -13.68 -13.23
C HIS A 62 19.27 -13.84 -11.73
N ALA A 63 18.08 -13.40 -11.34
CA ALA A 63 17.55 -13.62 -10.00
C ALA A 63 17.14 -15.10 -9.82
N GLU A 64 17.29 -15.62 -8.61
CA GLU A 64 16.65 -16.88 -8.22
C GLU A 64 15.15 -16.62 -8.08
N LEU A 65 14.36 -17.20 -9.00
CA LEU A 65 12.92 -17.00 -9.04
C LEU A 65 12.20 -18.15 -8.32
N HIS A 66 11.33 -17.79 -7.39
CA HIS A 66 10.41 -18.71 -6.72
C HIS A 66 8.97 -18.33 -7.03
N SER A 67 8.13 -19.33 -7.17
CA SER A 67 6.69 -19.14 -7.31
C SER A 67 5.99 -19.95 -6.24
N ILE A 68 5.21 -19.27 -5.40
CA ILE A 68 4.44 -19.87 -4.32
C ILE A 68 2.98 -19.91 -4.80
N PRO A 69 2.43 -21.08 -5.15
CA PRO A 69 1.02 -21.18 -5.53
C PRO A 69 0.11 -20.67 -4.42
N TYR A 70 -0.86 -19.82 -4.78
CA TYR A 70 -1.85 -19.32 -3.84
C TYR A 70 -2.97 -20.36 -3.66
N PRO A 71 -3.50 -20.57 -2.43
CA PRO A 71 -4.40 -21.68 -2.14
C PRO A 71 -5.86 -21.43 -2.60
N LEU A 72 -6.05 -21.16 -3.89
CA LEU A 72 -7.35 -21.01 -4.54
C LEU A 72 -7.43 -21.99 -5.71
N ALA A 73 -8.23 -23.05 -5.56
CA ALA A 73 -8.25 -24.18 -6.50
C ALA A 73 -8.65 -23.80 -7.93
N ASP A 74 -9.50 -22.78 -8.08
CA ASP A 74 -10.10 -22.40 -9.35
C ASP A 74 -9.33 -21.27 -10.08
N MET A 75 -8.19 -20.82 -9.54
CA MET A 75 -7.43 -19.72 -10.11
C MET A 75 -5.92 -20.02 -10.14
N ASP A 76 -5.28 -19.77 -11.29
CA ASP A 76 -3.82 -19.82 -11.41
C ASP A 76 -3.19 -18.53 -10.85
N LEU A 77 -3.05 -18.50 -9.53
CA LEU A 77 -2.48 -17.39 -8.78
C LEU A 77 -1.24 -17.83 -8.01
N SER A 78 -0.27 -16.95 -7.92
CA SER A 78 0.98 -17.15 -7.20
C SER A 78 1.52 -15.86 -6.60
N ILE A 79 2.23 -15.98 -5.48
CA ILE A 79 3.16 -14.96 -5.00
C ILE A 79 4.51 -15.31 -5.62
N ASP A 80 5.04 -14.42 -6.46
CA ASP A 80 6.30 -14.63 -7.16
C ASP A 80 7.41 -13.83 -6.48
N ILE A 81 8.54 -14.48 -6.20
CA ILE A 81 9.64 -13.89 -5.43
C ILE A 81 10.93 -14.01 -6.22
N ALA A 82 11.57 -12.88 -6.51
CA ALA A 82 12.89 -12.84 -7.13
C ALA A 82 13.94 -12.52 -6.06
N VAL A 83 14.94 -13.40 -5.93
CA VAL A 83 16.05 -13.24 -4.99
C VAL A 83 17.35 -12.98 -5.74
N LEU A 84 17.95 -11.85 -5.43
CA LEU A 84 19.25 -11.43 -5.93
C LEU A 84 20.23 -11.49 -4.76
N HIS A 85 20.93 -12.62 -4.65
CA HIS A 85 21.89 -12.86 -3.56
C HIS A 85 23.02 -11.82 -3.57
N GLY A 86 23.33 -11.33 -2.38
CA GLY A 86 24.40 -10.36 -2.10
C GLY A 86 25.05 -10.67 -0.75
N SER A 87 25.20 -9.67 0.11
CA SER A 87 25.64 -9.86 1.50
C SER A 87 24.71 -10.80 2.28
N ASN A 88 25.29 -11.59 3.18
CA ASN A 88 24.57 -12.45 4.12
C ASN A 88 24.18 -11.73 5.44
N SER A 89 24.65 -10.50 5.63
CA SER A 89 24.37 -9.66 6.80
C SER A 89 23.34 -8.56 6.54
N SER A 90 23.02 -8.27 5.27
CA SER A 90 22.18 -7.13 4.90
C SER A 90 21.15 -7.54 3.86
N MET A 91 19.88 -7.17 4.08
CA MET A 91 18.75 -7.51 3.20
C MET A 91 17.87 -6.31 2.89
N VAL A 92 17.43 -6.21 1.64
CA VAL A 92 16.37 -5.30 1.20
C VAL A 92 15.23 -6.11 0.63
N VAL A 93 14.03 -5.93 1.17
CA VAL A 93 12.81 -6.56 0.69
C VAL A 93 11.91 -5.48 0.10
N HIS A 94 11.50 -5.64 -1.16
CA HIS A 94 10.54 -4.75 -1.80
C HIS A 94 9.27 -5.51 -2.13
N ILE A 95 8.14 -5.02 -1.62
CA ILE A 95 6.85 -5.68 -1.67
C ILE A 95 5.94 -4.91 -2.62
N SER A 96 5.25 -5.67 -3.46
CA SER A 96 4.20 -5.19 -4.32
C SER A 96 2.91 -5.95 -4.02
N GLY A 97 1.80 -5.22 -4.00
CA GLY A 97 0.47 -5.82 -3.99
C GLY A 97 0.03 -6.32 -2.63
N THR A 98 0.43 -5.70 -1.53
CA THR A 98 -0.26 -5.89 -0.23
C THR A 98 -1.74 -5.55 -0.38
N HIS A 99 -2.04 -4.45 -1.07
CA HIS A 99 -3.34 -4.20 -1.67
C HIS A 99 -3.35 -4.58 -3.15
N GLY A 100 -4.36 -5.31 -3.59
CA GLY A 100 -4.38 -5.90 -4.93
C GLY A 100 -4.29 -4.85 -6.06
N VAL A 101 -5.22 -3.90 -6.11
CA VAL A 101 -5.23 -2.84 -7.15
C VAL A 101 -3.98 -1.95 -7.18
N GLU A 102 -3.24 -1.87 -6.08
CA GLU A 102 -1.99 -1.09 -6.00
C GLU A 102 -0.78 -1.90 -6.48
N GLY A 103 -0.89 -3.23 -6.51
CA GLY A 103 0.19 -4.14 -6.90
C GLY A 103 0.68 -3.94 -8.34
N PHE A 104 -0.12 -3.33 -9.20
CA PHE A 104 0.31 -2.98 -10.56
C PHE A 104 1.39 -1.88 -10.55
N ALA A 105 1.32 -0.91 -9.64
CA ALA A 105 2.33 0.13 -9.50
C ALA A 105 3.65 -0.44 -8.96
N GLY A 106 3.57 -1.21 -7.87
CA GLY A 106 4.74 -1.91 -7.31
C GLY A 106 5.37 -2.90 -8.29
N SER A 107 4.56 -3.61 -9.09
CA SER A 107 5.03 -4.54 -10.13
C SER A 107 5.79 -3.80 -11.25
N ALA A 108 5.29 -2.63 -11.67
CA ALA A 108 5.97 -1.80 -12.66
C ALA A 108 7.34 -1.31 -12.14
N ILE A 109 7.41 -0.86 -10.88
CA ILE A 109 8.66 -0.45 -10.23
C ILE A 109 9.65 -1.62 -10.18
N GLN A 110 9.22 -2.80 -9.72
CA GLN A 110 10.05 -4.00 -9.66
C GLN A 110 10.57 -4.41 -11.05
N SER A 111 9.70 -4.40 -12.06
CA SER A 111 10.05 -4.77 -13.43
C SER A 111 11.04 -3.78 -14.05
N ALA A 112 10.81 -2.47 -13.87
CA ALA A 112 11.72 -1.42 -14.33
C ALA A 112 13.09 -1.52 -13.66
N TRP A 113 13.10 -1.74 -12.34
CA TRP A 113 14.33 -1.90 -11.58
C TRP A 113 15.10 -3.15 -12.02
N LEU A 114 14.45 -4.30 -12.15
CA LEU A 114 15.07 -5.54 -12.64
C LEU A 114 15.63 -5.39 -14.06
N ALA A 115 14.91 -4.72 -14.96
CA ALA A 115 15.37 -4.45 -16.32
C ALA A 115 16.69 -3.67 -16.34
N ALA A 116 16.84 -2.68 -15.45
CA ALA A 116 18.09 -1.93 -15.30
C ALA A 116 19.26 -2.78 -14.75
N LYS A 117 18.96 -3.93 -14.13
CA LYS A 117 19.95 -4.84 -13.51
C LYS A 117 20.38 -6.00 -14.40
N ALA A 118 19.75 -6.20 -15.56
CA ALA A 118 20.04 -7.31 -16.47
C ALA A 118 21.52 -7.41 -16.87
N ASN A 119 22.23 -6.29 -16.93
CA ASN A 119 23.64 -6.23 -17.36
C ASN A 119 24.63 -5.96 -16.22
N GLU A 120 24.21 -6.03 -14.95
CA GLU A 120 25.10 -5.73 -13.82
C GLU A 120 25.94 -6.96 -13.44
N GLU A 121 27.25 -6.90 -13.71
CA GLU A 121 28.17 -8.03 -13.50
C GLU A 121 28.56 -8.26 -12.02
N THR A 122 28.51 -7.22 -11.17
CA THR A 122 29.11 -7.29 -9.82
C THR A 122 28.07 -7.50 -8.72
N ARG A 123 27.98 -8.73 -8.18
CA ARG A 123 27.00 -9.10 -7.14
C ARG A 123 27.50 -8.97 -5.69
N ALA A 124 28.82 -8.98 -5.47
CA ALA A 124 29.40 -9.16 -4.13
C ALA A 124 29.38 -7.91 -3.22
N LYS A 125 28.94 -6.75 -3.70
CA LYS A 125 29.01 -5.46 -2.96
C LYS A 125 27.64 -4.87 -2.60
N ARG A 126 26.57 -5.65 -2.68
CA ARG A 126 25.19 -5.21 -2.39
C ARG A 126 24.53 -6.09 -1.32
N PRO A 127 23.46 -5.63 -0.63
CA PRO A 127 22.65 -6.51 0.20
C PRO A 127 22.01 -7.62 -0.64
N THR A 128 21.53 -8.67 0.03
CA THR A 128 20.58 -9.60 -0.59
C THR A 128 19.27 -8.86 -0.86
N ILE A 129 18.78 -8.91 -2.10
CA ILE A 129 17.56 -8.19 -2.52
C ILE A 129 16.46 -9.22 -2.79
N VAL A 130 15.30 -9.02 -2.15
CA VAL A 130 14.13 -9.89 -2.29
C VAL A 130 12.97 -9.05 -2.81
N LEU A 131 12.52 -9.33 -4.03
CA LEU A 131 11.37 -8.66 -4.63
C LEU A 131 10.16 -9.60 -4.53
N VAL A 132 9.13 -9.17 -3.79
CA VAL A 132 7.87 -9.92 -3.61
C VAL A 132 6.83 -9.31 -4.55
N HIS A 133 6.46 -10.05 -5.59
CA HIS A 133 5.49 -9.64 -6.59
C HIS A 133 4.11 -10.23 -6.29
N GLY A 134 3.14 -9.35 -6.03
CA GLY A 134 1.74 -9.70 -5.85
C GLY A 134 1.50 -10.49 -4.57
N LEU A 135 1.75 -9.86 -3.41
CA LEU A 135 1.48 -10.46 -2.10
C LEU A 135 -0.01 -10.84 -1.92
N ASN A 136 -0.92 -10.06 -2.50
CA ASN A 136 -2.33 -10.33 -2.65
C ASN A 136 -2.66 -10.63 -4.13
N PRO A 137 -2.31 -11.83 -4.64
CA PRO A 137 -2.52 -12.13 -6.05
C PRO A 137 -4.00 -12.22 -6.41
N TYR A 138 -4.86 -12.62 -5.45
CA TYR A 138 -6.32 -12.58 -5.64
C TYR A 138 -6.82 -11.15 -5.85
N GLY A 139 -6.43 -10.21 -4.99
CA GLY A 139 -6.83 -8.81 -5.13
C GLY A 139 -6.35 -8.20 -6.45
N MET A 140 -5.15 -8.55 -6.92
CA MET A 140 -4.68 -8.11 -8.24
C MET A 140 -5.54 -8.68 -9.37
N ALA A 141 -5.79 -10.00 -9.37
CA ALA A 141 -6.54 -10.67 -10.42
C ALA A 141 -8.01 -10.23 -10.49
N GLU A 142 -8.59 -9.95 -9.32
CA GLU A 142 -9.97 -9.49 -9.18
C GLU A 142 -10.10 -7.97 -9.10
N LEU A 143 -9.04 -7.18 -9.31
CA LEU A 143 -9.09 -5.72 -9.19
C LEU A 143 -9.74 -5.24 -7.87
N ARG A 144 -9.35 -5.86 -6.75
CA ARG A 144 -9.78 -5.51 -5.39
C ARG A 144 -8.60 -4.98 -4.58
N ARG A 145 -8.89 -4.09 -3.63
CA ARG A 145 -7.90 -3.72 -2.60
C ARG A 145 -7.56 -4.90 -1.70
N VAL A 146 -8.59 -5.63 -1.28
CA VAL A 146 -8.57 -6.67 -0.25
C VAL A 146 -8.39 -8.06 -0.85
N ASN A 147 -8.17 -9.07 0.00
CA ASN A 147 -8.05 -10.46 -0.45
C ASN A 147 -9.42 -11.14 -0.65
N GLU A 148 -9.42 -12.46 -0.87
CA GLU A 148 -10.59 -13.31 -1.11
C GLU A 148 -11.60 -13.30 0.04
N ASN A 149 -11.14 -13.01 1.26
CA ASN A 149 -11.97 -12.99 2.46
C ASN A 149 -12.44 -11.57 2.82
N ASN A 150 -12.30 -10.61 1.89
CA ASN A 150 -12.54 -9.19 2.13
C ASN A 150 -11.61 -8.58 3.20
N VAL A 151 -10.45 -9.20 3.43
CA VAL A 151 -9.49 -8.75 4.44
C VAL A 151 -8.46 -7.81 3.82
N ASP A 152 -8.29 -6.66 4.45
CA ASP A 152 -7.19 -5.74 4.22
C ASP A 152 -5.92 -6.34 4.85
N LEU A 153 -4.99 -6.78 3.99
CA LEU A 153 -3.74 -7.41 4.45
C LEU A 153 -2.90 -6.45 5.29
N ASN A 154 -2.98 -5.14 5.04
CA ASN A 154 -2.22 -4.14 5.78
C ASN A 154 -2.91 -3.73 7.11
N ARG A 155 -3.95 -4.46 7.52
CA ARG A 155 -4.56 -4.43 8.86
C ARG A 155 -4.61 -5.81 9.50
N ASN A 156 -4.01 -6.82 8.89
CA ASN A 156 -4.22 -8.22 9.26
C ASN A 156 -3.04 -8.87 10.00
N HIS A 157 -1.84 -8.28 9.97
CA HIS A 157 -0.65 -8.89 10.59
C HIS A 157 -0.67 -8.77 12.13
N LEU A 158 -1.56 -9.54 12.76
CA LEU A 158 -1.80 -9.58 14.19
C LEU A 158 -1.63 -11.00 14.75
N THR A 159 -1.21 -11.08 16.01
CA THR A 159 -1.23 -12.33 16.78
C THR A 159 -2.66 -12.74 17.15
N PRO A 160 -2.91 -14.01 17.49
CA PRO A 160 -4.23 -14.45 17.97
C PRO A 160 -4.75 -13.63 19.16
N ALA A 161 -3.86 -13.25 20.08
CA ALA A 161 -4.21 -12.42 21.24
C ALA A 161 -4.60 -10.99 20.83
N GLN A 162 -3.89 -10.38 19.87
CA GLN A 162 -4.23 -9.05 19.35
C GLN A 162 -5.55 -9.06 18.59
N PHE A 163 -5.84 -10.11 17.80
CA PHE A 163 -7.14 -10.27 17.17
C PHE A 163 -8.28 -10.37 18.20
N GLN A 164 -8.07 -11.12 19.29
CA GLN A 164 -9.05 -11.20 20.38
C GLN A 164 -9.25 -9.84 21.05
N ALA A 165 -8.17 -9.11 21.33
CA ALA A 165 -8.24 -7.77 21.90
C ALA A 165 -9.03 -6.81 20.99
N LYS A 166 -8.76 -6.80 19.68
CA LYS A 166 -9.47 -5.94 18.71
C LYS A 166 -10.96 -6.22 18.63
N ARG A 167 -11.37 -7.48 18.80
CA ARG A 167 -12.79 -7.87 18.87
C ARG A 167 -13.42 -7.73 20.25
N ALA A 168 -12.65 -7.34 21.26
CA ALA A 168 -13.14 -7.00 22.59
C ALA A 168 -13.27 -5.47 22.79
N GLU A 169 -12.51 -4.68 22.03
CA GLU A 169 -12.61 -3.21 21.98
C GLU A 169 -13.98 -2.75 21.46
N SER A 170 -14.47 -1.59 21.89
CA SER A 170 -15.72 -1.04 21.32
C SER A 170 -15.61 -0.90 19.79
N PRO A 171 -16.61 -1.38 19.00
CA PRO A 171 -16.60 -1.21 17.54
C PRO A 171 -16.62 0.27 17.10
N ASP A 172 -16.95 1.18 18.02
CA ASP A 172 -16.96 2.62 17.77
C ASP A 172 -15.81 3.37 18.44
N LEU A 173 -14.78 2.66 18.96
CA LEU A 173 -13.64 3.28 19.66
C LEU A 173 -13.00 4.42 18.85
N HIS A 174 -12.91 4.25 17.53
CA HIS A 174 -12.37 5.25 16.60
C HIS A 174 -13.44 5.87 15.70
N GLY A 175 -14.74 5.58 15.91
CA GLY A 175 -15.85 6.14 15.13
C GLY A 175 -16.31 5.31 13.91
N TYR A 176 -15.74 4.12 13.67
CA TYR A 176 -16.08 3.30 12.50
C TYR A 176 -17.55 2.86 12.53
N ALA A 177 -18.07 2.40 13.66
CA ALA A 177 -19.46 1.93 13.77
C ALA A 177 -20.46 3.06 13.48
N SER A 178 -20.17 4.27 13.95
CA SER A 178 -20.94 5.48 13.65
C SER A 178 -20.90 5.84 12.16
N ALA A 179 -19.78 5.61 11.47
CA ALA A 179 -19.64 5.80 10.03
C ALA A 179 -20.11 4.60 9.19
N ASN A 180 -20.44 3.45 9.79
CA ASN A 180 -20.64 2.19 9.06
C ASN A 180 -21.73 2.27 7.99
N ALA A 181 -22.87 2.91 8.28
CA ALA A 181 -23.95 3.05 7.29
C ALA A 181 -23.53 3.94 6.09
N LEU A 182 -22.67 4.93 6.35
CA LEU A 182 -22.08 5.77 5.31
C LEU A 182 -21.08 4.98 4.49
N LEU A 183 -20.18 4.22 5.13
CA LEU A 183 -19.08 3.52 4.46
C LEU A 183 -19.53 2.24 3.77
N ASN A 184 -20.43 1.48 4.37
CA ASN A 184 -20.74 0.11 3.96
C ASN A 184 -22.23 -0.01 3.61
N PRO A 185 -22.64 0.45 2.41
CA PRO A 185 -24.01 0.28 1.97
C PRO A 185 -24.35 -1.20 1.87
N ASN A 186 -25.55 -1.57 2.32
CA ASN A 186 -26.03 -2.95 2.37
C ASN A 186 -26.79 -3.35 1.10
N TYR A 187 -26.50 -2.70 -0.03
CA TYR A 187 -27.14 -2.89 -1.32
C TYR A 187 -26.13 -2.64 -2.45
N ALA A 188 -26.45 -3.12 -3.66
CA ALA A 188 -25.64 -2.89 -4.85
C ALA A 188 -25.66 -1.39 -5.25
N LEU A 189 -24.48 -0.79 -5.41
CA LEU A 189 -24.34 0.62 -5.79
C LEU A 189 -24.23 0.77 -7.31
N GLU A 190 -25.30 1.23 -7.95
CA GLU A 190 -25.24 1.60 -9.38
C GLU A 190 -24.81 3.07 -9.60
N TRP A 191 -24.99 3.93 -8.59
CA TRP A 191 -24.77 5.38 -8.68
C TRP A 191 -23.88 5.87 -7.53
N TYR A 192 -22.59 5.52 -7.54
CA TYR A 192 -21.70 5.77 -6.41
C TYR A 192 -21.44 7.26 -6.11
N HIS A 193 -21.66 8.16 -7.07
CA HIS A 193 -21.56 9.62 -6.85
C HIS A 193 -22.59 10.19 -5.86
N LEU A 194 -23.70 9.48 -5.59
CA LEU A 194 -24.68 9.90 -4.58
C LEU A 194 -24.10 9.87 -3.15
N PHE A 195 -22.90 9.34 -2.98
CA PHE A 195 -22.12 9.39 -1.74
C PHE A 195 -21.74 10.81 -1.32
N TYR A 196 -21.40 11.71 -2.24
CA TYR A 196 -20.75 12.98 -1.89
C TYR A 196 -21.57 13.87 -0.95
N PRO A 197 -22.90 14.07 -1.14
CA PRO A 197 -23.68 14.87 -0.19
C PRO A 197 -23.68 14.28 1.23
N SER A 198 -23.82 12.96 1.36
CA SER A 198 -23.78 12.27 2.65
C SER A 198 -22.39 12.32 3.29
N ALA A 199 -21.33 12.21 2.49
CA ALA A 199 -19.95 12.33 2.94
C ALA A 199 -19.66 13.74 3.47
N LEU A 200 -20.05 14.78 2.70
CA LEU A 200 -19.88 16.18 3.09
C LEU A 200 -20.67 16.52 4.36
N TRP A 201 -21.88 16.00 4.48
CA TRP A 201 -22.69 16.14 5.70
C TRP A 201 -22.00 15.49 6.91
N HIS A 202 -21.49 14.26 6.75
CA HIS A 202 -20.79 13.57 7.83
C HIS A 202 -19.51 14.31 8.25
N LEU A 203 -18.71 14.78 7.28
CA LEU A 203 -17.53 15.60 7.50
C LEU A 203 -17.86 16.91 8.23
N ALA A 204 -18.98 17.56 7.89
CA ALA A 204 -19.42 18.78 8.58
C ALA A 204 -19.83 18.52 10.05
N GLN A 205 -20.30 17.32 10.37
CA GLN A 205 -20.70 16.95 11.73
C GLN A 205 -19.53 16.49 12.61
N HIS A 206 -18.57 15.75 12.05
CA HIS A 206 -17.53 15.03 12.80
C HIS A 206 -16.13 15.61 12.59
N GLY A 207 -15.93 16.41 11.53
CA GLY A 207 -14.63 16.91 11.13
C GLY A 207 -13.84 15.91 10.29
N TYR A 208 -12.84 16.43 9.57
CA TYR A 208 -12.00 15.64 8.66
C TYR A 208 -11.17 14.58 9.40
N ASP A 209 -10.39 15.00 10.41
CA ASP A 209 -9.45 14.11 11.10
C ASP A 209 -10.14 12.93 11.79
N GLN A 210 -11.26 13.17 12.48
CA GLN A 210 -12.04 12.11 13.12
C GLN A 210 -12.63 11.14 12.09
N THR A 211 -13.22 11.67 11.02
CA THR A 211 -13.80 10.83 9.95
C THR A 211 -12.71 9.99 9.28
N PHE A 212 -11.56 10.58 8.97
CA PHE A 212 -10.48 9.90 8.29
C PHE A 212 -9.86 8.82 9.20
N ARG A 213 -9.60 9.15 10.47
CA ARG A 213 -9.16 8.19 11.49
C ARG A 213 -10.11 7.00 11.64
N ALA A 214 -11.42 7.26 11.66
CA ALA A 214 -12.43 6.21 11.70
C ALA A 214 -12.33 5.25 10.53
N ILE A 215 -12.03 5.75 9.33
CA ILE A 215 -11.89 4.92 8.13
C ILE A 215 -10.60 4.11 8.17
N VAL A 216 -9.45 4.75 8.43
CA VAL A 216 -8.13 4.12 8.28
C VAL A 216 -7.76 3.14 9.40
N SER A 217 -8.32 3.33 10.60
CA SER A 217 -8.23 2.36 11.71
C SER A 217 -8.96 1.05 11.41
N GLY A 218 -9.87 1.06 10.43
CA GLY A 218 -10.55 -0.11 9.93
C GLY A 218 -11.56 -0.72 10.90
N THR A 219 -11.95 -1.96 10.63
CA THR A 219 -12.90 -2.69 11.48
C THR A 219 -12.53 -4.16 11.61
N TYR A 220 -12.88 -4.75 12.75
CA TYR A 220 -12.77 -6.20 13.02
C TYR A 220 -14.15 -6.82 13.33
N TYR A 221 -15.21 -6.04 13.15
CA TYR A 221 -16.60 -6.40 13.44
C TYR A 221 -17.42 -6.59 12.16
N TYR A 222 -17.27 -5.67 11.21
CA TYR A 222 -18.04 -5.69 9.97
C TYR A 222 -17.24 -6.41 8.89
N ALA A 223 -17.41 -7.74 8.78
CA ALA A 223 -16.66 -8.57 7.83
C ALA A 223 -16.83 -8.18 6.35
N LYS A 224 -17.95 -7.53 6.01
CA LYS A 224 -18.22 -6.97 4.68
C LYS A 224 -17.83 -5.49 4.55
N GLY A 225 -17.20 -4.92 5.58
CA GLY A 225 -16.81 -3.52 5.59
C GLY A 225 -15.51 -3.27 4.83
N ILE A 226 -15.34 -2.06 4.30
CA ILE A 226 -14.03 -1.62 3.80
C ILE A 226 -13.02 -1.53 4.96
N TYR A 227 -11.73 -1.79 4.70
CA TYR A 227 -10.69 -1.85 5.74
C TYR A 227 -10.97 -2.90 6.84
N TYR A 228 -11.64 -4.01 6.50
CA TYR A 228 -11.84 -5.11 7.43
C TYR A 228 -10.52 -5.86 7.68
N GLY A 229 -10.09 -5.97 8.93
CA GLY A 229 -8.80 -6.57 9.30
C GLY A 229 -8.81 -8.09 9.47
N GLY A 230 -9.96 -8.76 9.33
CA GLY A 230 -10.06 -10.21 9.47
C GLY A 230 -10.19 -10.70 10.92
N HIS A 231 -10.11 -12.02 11.11
CA HIS A 231 -10.17 -12.66 12.43
C HIS A 231 -8.97 -13.55 12.75
N ASP A 232 -8.17 -13.87 11.73
CA ASP A 232 -6.98 -14.68 11.74
C ASP A 232 -5.99 -14.20 10.67
N LEU A 233 -4.73 -14.60 10.81
CA LEU A 233 -3.66 -14.24 9.89
C LEU A 233 -3.89 -14.89 8.51
N GLN A 234 -4.01 -14.08 7.47
CA GLN A 234 -4.36 -14.51 6.12
C GLN A 234 -3.26 -15.33 5.44
N PRO A 235 -3.59 -16.16 4.41
CA PRO A 235 -2.62 -16.99 3.70
C PRO A 235 -1.42 -16.22 3.16
N SER A 236 -1.59 -15.01 2.62
CA SER A 236 -0.51 -14.18 2.07
C SER A 236 0.66 -14.00 3.06
N HIS A 237 0.35 -13.58 4.28
CA HIS A 237 1.35 -13.37 5.36
C HIS A 237 2.03 -14.67 5.77
N ARG A 238 1.25 -15.75 5.90
CA ARG A 238 1.77 -17.08 6.29
C ARG A 238 2.71 -17.64 5.23
N LEU A 239 2.32 -17.58 3.96
CA LEU A 239 3.11 -18.07 2.83
C LEU A 239 4.42 -17.30 2.71
N LEU A 240 4.38 -15.96 2.84
CA LEU A 240 5.57 -15.12 2.81
C LEU A 240 6.51 -15.46 3.98
N ARG A 241 5.99 -15.55 5.20
CA ARG A 241 6.78 -15.96 6.38
C ARG A 241 7.42 -17.33 6.19
N SER A 242 6.66 -18.34 5.76
CA SER A 242 7.18 -19.69 5.52
C SER A 242 8.26 -19.70 4.44
N PHE A 243 8.14 -18.87 3.40
CA PHE A 243 9.19 -18.70 2.42
C PHE A 243 10.48 -18.18 3.07
N PHE A 244 10.40 -17.10 3.84
CA PHE A 244 11.57 -16.51 4.50
C PHE A 244 12.26 -17.49 5.45
N GLU A 245 11.49 -18.16 6.32
CA GLU A 245 12.01 -19.17 7.26
C GLU A 245 12.64 -20.37 6.54
N SER A 246 12.16 -20.73 5.34
CA SER A 246 12.70 -21.87 4.57
C SER A 246 13.93 -21.54 3.74
N ARG A 247 14.13 -20.27 3.37
CA ARG A 247 15.18 -19.85 2.41
C ARG A 247 16.35 -19.13 3.06
N PHE A 248 16.13 -18.51 4.21
CA PHE A 248 17.12 -17.65 4.82
C PHE A 248 17.40 -18.04 6.26
N ASN A 249 18.67 -17.94 6.67
CA ASN A 249 19.01 -17.91 8.08
C ASN A 249 18.74 -16.50 8.61
N LEU A 250 17.52 -16.24 9.07
CA LEU A 250 17.09 -14.89 9.51
C LEU A 250 18.02 -14.31 10.59
N SER A 251 18.66 -15.16 11.39
CA SER A 251 19.62 -14.75 12.42
C SER A 251 20.96 -14.21 11.88
N SER A 252 21.26 -14.38 10.59
CA SER A 252 22.51 -13.84 10.01
C SER A 252 22.38 -12.37 9.61
N PHE A 253 21.17 -11.83 9.47
CA PHE A 253 20.95 -10.46 9.02
C PHE A 253 21.07 -9.46 10.18
N LEU A 254 22.06 -8.58 10.06
CA LEU A 254 22.28 -7.45 10.95
C LEU A 254 21.44 -6.24 10.54
N HIS A 255 21.16 -6.10 9.24
CA HIS A 255 20.47 -4.97 8.65
C HIS A 255 19.37 -5.46 7.71
N VAL A 256 18.14 -4.99 7.92
CA VAL A 256 17.00 -5.34 7.06
C VAL A 256 16.19 -4.09 6.77
N VAL A 257 15.85 -3.88 5.50
CA VAL A 257 14.90 -2.84 5.09
C VAL A 257 13.79 -3.47 4.30
N PHE A 258 12.55 -3.26 4.73
CA PHE A 258 11.36 -3.55 3.94
C PHE A 258 10.82 -2.27 3.32
N VAL A 259 10.40 -2.35 2.06
CA VAL A 259 9.68 -1.29 1.34
C VAL A 259 8.39 -1.89 0.82
N ASP A 260 7.24 -1.39 1.25
CA ASP A 260 5.92 -1.78 0.74
C ASP A 260 5.32 -0.63 -0.06
N VAL A 261 4.96 -0.91 -1.31
CA VAL A 261 4.45 0.10 -2.24
C VAL A 261 2.93 0.14 -2.20
N HIS A 262 2.43 1.35 -1.99
CA HIS A 262 1.02 1.68 -1.94
C HIS A 262 0.70 2.86 -2.86
N THR A 263 -0.57 3.02 -3.18
CA THR A 263 -1.08 4.16 -3.95
C THR A 263 -2.42 4.60 -3.36
N GLY A 264 -2.83 5.85 -3.60
CA GLY A 264 -4.15 6.34 -3.16
C GLY A 264 -4.12 7.48 -2.15
N LEU A 265 -2.95 7.87 -1.63
CA LEU A 265 -2.82 9.02 -0.72
C LEU A 265 -1.71 9.96 -1.17
N GLY A 266 -1.92 11.26 -0.99
CA GLY A 266 -0.94 12.30 -1.33
C GLY A 266 -1.23 13.02 -2.64
N ALA A 267 -0.29 13.87 -3.05
CA ALA A 267 -0.38 14.60 -4.31
C ALA A 267 -0.16 13.65 -5.50
N ARG A 268 -0.96 13.82 -6.56
CA ARG A 268 -0.93 12.95 -7.75
C ARG A 268 0.50 12.78 -8.27
N GLY A 269 1.00 11.54 -8.28
CA GLY A 269 2.30 11.18 -8.83
C GLY A 269 3.48 11.39 -7.87
N ASP A 270 3.32 12.14 -6.79
CA ASP A 270 4.36 12.30 -5.77
C ASP A 270 4.27 11.16 -4.75
N ASP A 271 5.41 10.71 -4.23
CA ASP A 271 5.45 9.79 -3.11
C ASP A 271 5.51 10.49 -1.76
N MET A 272 4.96 9.81 -0.76
CA MET A 272 5.14 10.10 0.64
C MET A 272 5.61 8.81 1.32
N LEU A 273 6.49 8.96 2.30
CA LEU A 273 7.08 7.82 3.00
C LEU A 273 6.62 7.81 4.46
N ASP A 274 6.14 6.66 4.92
CA ASP A 274 5.95 6.36 6.35
C ASP A 274 7.00 5.36 6.83
N PHE A 275 7.33 5.41 8.11
CA PHE A 275 8.44 4.64 8.66
C PHE A 275 8.13 4.02 10.02
N ALA A 276 8.44 2.74 10.13
CA ALA A 276 8.68 2.09 11.40
C ALA A 276 10.10 1.56 11.46
N ALA A 277 10.66 1.47 12.67
CA ALA A 277 11.98 0.92 12.88
C ALA A 277 12.04 0.20 14.22
N THR A 278 12.80 -0.89 14.26
CA THR A 278 13.04 -1.69 15.46
C THR A 278 13.66 -0.83 16.57
N ASP A 279 13.47 -1.27 17.82
CA ASP A 279 14.03 -0.59 18.99
C ASP A 279 15.56 -0.54 18.97
N SER A 280 16.20 -1.48 18.29
CA SER A 280 17.66 -1.47 18.05
C SER A 280 18.17 -0.23 17.31
N ILE A 281 17.30 0.52 16.61
CA ILE A 281 17.62 1.78 15.92
C ILE A 281 17.18 3.01 16.74
N SER A 282 16.42 2.83 17.83
CA SER A 282 15.74 3.91 18.58
C SER A 282 16.61 5.12 18.94
N ASN A 283 17.87 4.91 19.35
CA ASN A 283 18.79 5.99 19.73
C ASN A 283 19.36 6.80 18.55
N ASN A 284 19.20 6.33 17.31
CA ASN A 284 19.70 7.00 16.10
C ASN A 284 18.70 6.95 14.93
N LYS A 285 17.39 6.88 15.20
CA LYS A 285 16.36 6.89 14.15
C LYS A 285 16.53 8.09 13.20
N ALA A 286 16.82 9.27 13.76
CA ALA A 286 17.04 10.49 12.99
C ALA A 286 18.26 10.38 12.04
N GLY A 287 19.41 9.87 12.50
CA GLY A 287 20.59 9.71 11.65
C GLY A 287 20.44 8.60 10.61
N TYR A 288 19.74 7.52 10.97
CA TYR A 288 19.39 6.46 10.02
C TYR A 288 18.50 7.02 8.90
N PHE A 289 17.42 7.73 9.24
CA PHE A 289 16.51 8.34 8.27
C PHE A 289 17.15 9.48 7.47
N GLN A 290 18.02 10.27 8.09
CA GLN A 290 18.80 11.30 7.40
C GLN A 290 19.78 10.70 6.37
N ALA A 291 20.39 9.54 6.66
CA ALA A 291 21.23 8.83 5.69
C ALA A 291 20.45 8.45 4.42
N PHE A 292 19.14 8.29 4.53
CA PHE A 292 18.26 8.10 3.39
C PHE A 292 17.61 9.39 2.86
N ASN A 293 17.97 10.57 3.39
CA ASN A 293 17.41 11.88 3.07
C ASN A 293 15.88 11.95 3.27
N TRP A 294 15.39 11.30 4.34
CA TRP A 294 13.95 11.18 4.62
C TRP A 294 13.42 12.27 5.56
N THR A 295 12.20 12.74 5.28
CA THR A 295 11.44 13.67 6.12
C THR A 295 10.10 13.04 6.50
N ALA A 296 9.80 12.95 7.79
CA ALA A 296 8.51 12.46 8.26
C ALA A 296 7.39 13.44 7.88
N ASP A 297 6.35 12.95 7.21
CA ASP A 297 5.19 13.76 6.84
C ASP A 297 4.16 13.80 7.97
N ALA A 298 3.67 14.99 8.33
CA ALA A 298 2.64 15.16 9.35
C ALA A 298 1.31 14.47 8.99
N PHE A 299 1.10 14.18 7.70
CA PHE A 299 -0.04 13.45 7.16
C PHE A 299 -0.26 12.09 7.85
N TRP A 300 0.80 11.41 8.26
CA TRP A 300 0.74 10.07 8.87
C TRP A 300 0.12 10.05 10.28
N SER A 301 -0.02 11.19 10.94
CA SER A 301 -0.59 11.26 12.30
C SER A 301 -2.02 10.69 12.43
N SER A 302 -2.78 10.64 11.34
CA SER A 302 -4.12 10.02 11.33
C SER A 302 -4.09 8.49 11.33
N TYR A 303 -2.94 7.89 11.03
CA TYR A 303 -2.72 6.45 11.00
C TYR A 303 -2.24 5.88 12.34
N ASN A 304 -1.98 6.71 13.36
CA ASN A 304 -1.45 6.27 14.66
C ASN A 304 -2.30 5.18 15.37
N ASP A 305 -3.59 5.09 15.06
CA ASP A 305 -4.51 4.08 15.62
C ASP A 305 -4.64 2.82 14.74
N THR A 306 -3.92 2.79 13.62
CA THR A 306 -3.85 1.65 12.70
C THR A 306 -2.91 0.59 13.25
N VAL A 307 -3.32 -0.68 13.20
CA VAL A 307 -2.49 -1.81 13.61
C VAL A 307 -2.58 -2.94 12.58
N GLY A 308 -1.67 -3.91 12.70
CA GLY A 308 -1.63 -5.06 11.81
C GLY A 308 -1.02 -4.74 10.44
N CYS A 309 -0.24 -3.66 10.37
CA CYS A 309 0.54 -3.28 9.22
C CYS A 309 1.51 -4.42 8.87
N GLY A 310 1.45 -4.91 7.63
CA GLY A 310 2.21 -6.08 7.22
C GLY A 310 3.71 -5.83 7.31
N VAL A 311 4.16 -4.74 6.68
CA VAL A 311 5.57 -4.38 6.56
C VAL A 311 6.25 -4.16 7.92
N GLU A 312 5.54 -3.60 8.89
CA GLU A 312 6.03 -3.44 10.26
C GLU A 312 6.13 -4.79 10.97
N GLY A 313 5.09 -5.61 10.87
CA GLY A 313 5.03 -6.92 11.50
C GLY A 313 6.06 -7.92 10.95
N TYR A 314 6.56 -7.73 9.72
CA TYR A 314 7.61 -8.57 9.15
C TYR A 314 8.99 -8.35 9.81
N LEU A 315 9.19 -7.22 10.49
CA LEU A 315 10.42 -6.98 11.26
C LEU A 315 10.55 -7.97 12.42
N ASP A 316 9.44 -8.46 12.97
CA ASP A 316 9.40 -9.43 14.08
C ASP A 316 9.90 -10.83 13.67
N TRP A 317 10.14 -11.08 12.37
CA TRP A 317 10.71 -12.34 11.90
C TRP A 317 12.20 -12.45 12.19
N PHE A 318 12.86 -11.32 12.44
CA PHE A 318 14.30 -11.25 12.68
C PHE A 318 14.60 -11.14 14.19
N PRO A 319 15.82 -11.51 14.63
CA PRO A 319 16.21 -11.30 16.02
C PRO A 319 16.08 -9.83 16.44
N THR A 320 15.83 -9.59 17.72
CA THR A 320 15.73 -8.22 18.29
C THR A 320 17.00 -7.39 18.12
N ALA A 321 18.15 -8.03 17.89
CA ALA A 321 19.42 -7.36 17.62
C ALA A 321 19.53 -6.81 16.18
N THR A 322 18.72 -7.31 15.25
CA THR A 322 18.70 -6.85 13.86
C THR A 322 18.20 -5.40 13.80
N LYS A 323 18.88 -4.56 13.02
CA LYS A 323 18.49 -3.19 12.74
C LYS A 323 17.53 -3.22 11.55
N GLY A 324 16.23 -3.17 11.86
CA GLY A 324 15.15 -3.31 10.90
C GLY A 324 14.42 -1.99 10.64
N VAL A 325 14.22 -1.64 9.37
CA VAL A 325 13.39 -0.50 8.95
C VAL A 325 12.27 -1.02 8.05
N ALA A 326 11.04 -0.59 8.31
CA ALA A 326 9.91 -0.77 7.43
C ALA A 326 9.53 0.59 6.84
N VAL A 327 9.40 0.63 5.51
CA VAL A 327 9.03 1.81 4.74
C VAL A 327 7.73 1.52 4.00
N THR A 328 6.73 2.37 4.21
CA THR A 328 5.52 2.42 3.37
C THR A 328 5.75 3.52 2.36
N GLN A 329 5.90 3.19 1.07
CA GLN A 329 6.00 4.17 0.00
C GLN A 329 4.64 4.33 -0.66
N GLU A 330 4.02 5.49 -0.45
CA GLU A 330 2.65 5.77 -0.83
C GLU A 330 2.61 6.83 -1.93
N PHE A 331 2.02 6.52 -3.08
CA PHE A 331 1.90 7.45 -4.20
C PHE A 331 0.50 8.05 -4.33
N GLY A 332 0.43 9.38 -4.49
CA GLY A 332 -0.86 10.03 -4.70
C GLY A 332 -1.49 9.73 -6.06
N THR A 333 -2.82 9.62 -6.09
CA THR A 333 -3.59 9.30 -7.31
C THR A 333 -4.69 10.34 -7.56
N VAL A 334 -5.91 10.05 -7.09
CA VAL A 334 -7.08 10.92 -7.14
C VAL A 334 -7.42 11.42 -5.73
N ALA A 335 -8.37 12.34 -5.63
CA ALA A 335 -8.77 12.90 -4.33
C ALA A 335 -9.28 11.79 -3.39
N THR A 336 -8.98 11.90 -2.09
CA THR A 336 -9.32 10.92 -1.04
C THR A 336 -10.80 10.52 -1.05
N LEU A 337 -11.72 11.47 -1.26
CA LEU A 337 -13.16 11.15 -1.34
C LEU A 337 -13.52 10.32 -2.58
N GLN A 338 -12.79 10.46 -3.68
CA GLN A 338 -12.96 9.62 -4.87
C GLN A 338 -12.43 8.21 -4.62
N VAL A 339 -11.27 8.08 -3.95
CA VAL A 339 -10.75 6.79 -3.48
C VAL A 339 -11.76 6.07 -2.60
N ILE A 340 -12.29 6.75 -1.57
CA ILE A 340 -13.32 6.19 -0.69
C ILE A 340 -14.58 5.82 -1.48
N ALA A 341 -15.05 6.68 -2.39
CA ALA A 341 -16.23 6.37 -3.20
C ALA A 341 -16.05 5.10 -4.04
N ALA A 342 -14.88 4.91 -4.65
CA ALA A 342 -14.54 3.74 -5.43
C ALA A 342 -14.44 2.46 -4.56
N LEU A 343 -13.78 2.55 -3.40
CA LEU A 343 -13.72 1.44 -2.42
C LEU A 343 -15.12 0.98 -2.00
N ARG A 344 -16.00 1.94 -1.70
CA ARG A 344 -17.39 1.64 -1.31
C ARG A 344 -18.15 0.96 -2.45
N ALA A 345 -18.01 1.48 -3.66
CA ALA A 345 -18.70 0.95 -4.84
C ALA A 345 -18.27 -0.48 -5.15
N GLU A 346 -16.96 -0.72 -5.25
CA GLU A 346 -16.41 -2.06 -5.52
C GLU A 346 -16.86 -3.06 -4.46
N ASN A 347 -16.65 -2.72 -3.19
CA ASN A 347 -16.96 -3.62 -2.09
C ASN A 347 -18.47 -3.96 -2.02
N ALA A 348 -19.34 -2.97 -2.22
CA ALA A 348 -20.78 -3.18 -2.25
C ALA A 348 -21.22 -4.04 -3.44
N MET A 349 -20.69 -3.77 -4.64
CA MET A 349 -21.02 -4.55 -5.83
C MET A 349 -20.53 -6.00 -5.70
N THR A 350 -19.35 -6.23 -5.14
CA THR A 350 -18.84 -7.57 -4.86
C THR A 350 -19.76 -8.38 -3.95
N HIS A 351 -20.31 -7.76 -2.90
CA HIS A 351 -21.18 -8.45 -1.95
C HIS A 351 -22.64 -8.59 -2.38
N TYR A 352 -23.17 -7.66 -3.18
CA TYR A 352 -24.61 -7.56 -3.45
C TYR A 352 -24.99 -7.72 -4.93
N ALA A 353 -24.03 -7.62 -5.86
CA ALA A 353 -24.24 -7.84 -7.28
C ALA A 353 -22.96 -8.35 -7.99
N PRO A 354 -22.39 -9.51 -7.56
CA PRO A 354 -21.09 -9.98 -8.04
C PRO A 354 -21.04 -10.16 -9.57
N SER A 355 -22.15 -10.54 -10.21
CA SER A 355 -22.22 -10.68 -11.67
C SER A 355 -22.15 -9.36 -12.45
N ARG A 356 -22.23 -8.21 -11.76
CA ARG A 356 -22.22 -6.85 -12.35
C ARG A 356 -21.13 -5.97 -11.75
N ARG A 357 -20.20 -6.55 -10.99
CA ARG A 357 -19.20 -5.80 -10.24
C ARG A 357 -18.08 -5.22 -11.10
N GLN A 358 -17.89 -5.72 -12.32
CA GLN A 358 -16.73 -5.43 -13.17
C GLN A 358 -16.47 -3.93 -13.30
N HIS A 359 -17.51 -3.14 -13.62
CA HIS A 359 -17.37 -1.69 -13.77
C HIS A 359 -16.90 -0.99 -12.48
N ALA A 360 -17.36 -1.45 -11.31
CA ALA A 360 -16.93 -0.89 -10.02
C ALA A 360 -15.50 -1.34 -9.67
N ALA A 361 -15.09 -2.54 -10.08
CA ALA A 361 -13.73 -3.05 -9.91
C ALA A 361 -12.72 -2.28 -10.78
N GLU A 362 -13.07 -2.01 -12.03
CA GLU A 362 -12.30 -1.14 -12.93
C GLU A 362 -12.21 0.28 -12.39
N ALA A 363 -13.33 0.86 -11.93
CA ALA A 363 -13.32 2.20 -11.31
C ALA A 363 -12.45 2.26 -10.04
N LEU A 364 -12.38 1.18 -9.27
CA LEU A 364 -11.45 1.06 -8.14
C LEU A 364 -10.01 1.02 -8.64
N TRP A 365 -9.71 0.18 -9.61
CA TRP A 365 -8.37 0.10 -10.18
C TRP A 365 -7.91 1.47 -10.72
N ASP A 366 -8.78 2.21 -11.40
CA ASP A 366 -8.47 3.56 -11.91
C ASP A 366 -8.21 4.58 -10.81
N ALA A 367 -8.87 4.45 -9.66
CA ALA A 367 -8.62 5.30 -8.51
C ALA A 367 -7.24 5.06 -7.87
N PHE A 368 -6.62 3.89 -8.09
CA PHE A 368 -5.35 3.49 -7.47
C PHE A 368 -4.18 3.38 -8.46
N TYR A 369 -4.42 3.16 -9.75
CA TYR A 369 -3.37 2.85 -10.73
C TYR A 369 -3.31 3.81 -11.92
N LEU A 370 -4.25 4.76 -12.04
CA LEU A 370 -4.34 5.75 -13.14
C LEU A 370 -3.80 5.24 -14.47
N HIS A 371 -4.39 4.14 -14.97
CA HIS A 371 -3.81 3.33 -16.05
C HIS A 371 -3.70 4.07 -17.40
N ASP A 372 -4.40 5.19 -17.58
CA ASP A 372 -4.33 6.04 -18.77
C ASP A 372 -3.45 7.29 -18.58
N ASP A 373 -2.86 7.49 -17.39
CA ASP A 373 -2.02 8.65 -17.11
C ASP A 373 -0.52 8.31 -17.24
N ALA A 374 0.01 8.51 -18.44
CA ALA A 374 1.43 8.32 -18.72
C ALA A 374 2.37 9.13 -17.82
N ALA A 375 1.96 10.31 -17.36
CA ALA A 375 2.81 11.14 -16.52
C ALA A 375 2.82 10.63 -15.09
N TRP A 376 1.66 10.27 -14.53
CA TRP A 376 1.61 9.57 -13.24
C TRP A 376 2.46 8.30 -13.25
N LYS A 377 2.31 7.46 -14.28
CA LYS A 377 3.11 6.23 -14.44
C LYS A 377 4.61 6.52 -14.42
N TRP A 378 5.04 7.56 -15.14
CA TRP A 378 6.44 7.96 -15.18
C TRP A 378 6.96 8.40 -13.81
N HIS A 379 6.20 9.24 -13.09
CA HIS A 379 6.57 9.73 -11.77
C HIS A 379 6.67 8.60 -10.73
N VAL A 380 5.69 7.68 -10.73
CA VAL A 380 5.66 6.52 -9.84
C VAL A 380 6.86 5.61 -10.08
N ALA A 381 7.09 5.23 -11.34
CA ALA A 381 8.19 4.33 -11.67
C ALA A 381 9.56 4.98 -11.41
N ARG A 382 9.74 6.26 -11.72
CA ARG A 382 10.98 6.98 -11.43
C ARG A 382 11.28 6.99 -9.94
N GLN A 383 10.37 7.50 -9.12
CA GLN A 383 10.58 7.68 -7.69
C GLN A 383 10.68 6.34 -6.95
N GLY A 384 9.89 5.33 -7.35
CA GLY A 384 10.01 3.97 -6.82
C GLY A 384 11.36 3.32 -7.13
N VAL A 385 11.85 3.44 -8.38
CA VAL A 385 13.17 2.93 -8.77
C VAL A 385 14.29 3.70 -8.08
N GLU A 386 14.16 5.02 -7.94
CA GLU A 386 15.10 5.88 -7.22
C GLU A 386 15.19 5.47 -5.74
N LEU A 387 14.06 5.30 -5.05
CA LEU A 387 14.03 4.87 -3.64
C LEU A 387 14.63 3.47 -3.47
N LEU A 388 14.21 2.48 -4.27
CA LEU A 388 14.76 1.13 -4.19
C LEU A 388 16.27 1.10 -4.44
N THR A 389 16.73 1.85 -5.45
CA THR A 389 18.17 1.98 -5.75
C THR A 389 18.93 2.62 -4.59
N HIS A 390 18.38 3.70 -4.02
CA HIS A 390 18.96 4.42 -2.91
C HIS A 390 19.07 3.56 -1.64
N VAL A 391 18.01 2.83 -1.31
CA VAL A 391 17.99 1.89 -0.17
C VAL A 391 19.05 0.81 -0.35
N VAL A 392 19.12 0.21 -1.54
CA VAL A 392 20.13 -0.81 -1.88
C VAL A 392 21.55 -0.28 -1.79
N SER A 393 21.82 0.95 -2.25
CA SER A 393 23.16 1.54 -2.18
C SER A 393 23.56 1.94 -0.76
N THR A 394 22.63 2.51 0.01
CA THR A 394 22.91 3.09 1.33
C THR A 394 23.08 2.00 2.39
N LEU A 395 22.34 0.89 2.31
CA LEU A 395 22.47 -0.19 3.28
C LEU A 395 23.88 -0.81 3.32
N ASN A 396 24.64 -0.73 2.22
CA ASN A 396 26.06 -1.15 2.17
C ASN A 396 26.99 -0.21 2.95
N VAL A 397 26.60 1.06 3.13
CA VAL A 397 27.44 2.10 3.76
C VAL A 397 27.30 2.06 5.29
N ILE A 398 26.17 1.56 5.80
CA ILE A 398 25.90 1.50 7.23
C ILE A 398 26.82 0.49 7.96
N ASP A 399 27.35 -0.50 7.25
CA ASP A 399 28.40 -1.40 7.74
C ASP A 399 29.77 -0.68 7.95
N GLY A 400 29.92 0.57 7.47
CA GLY A 400 31.17 1.35 7.52
C GLY A 400 31.16 2.56 8.47
N VAL A 401 30.07 2.81 9.19
CA VAL A 401 29.98 3.90 10.19
C VAL A 401 29.80 3.29 11.58
N VAL A 402 30.95 2.96 12.19
CA VAL A 402 31.13 2.82 13.65
C VAL A 402 32.21 3.81 14.07
#